data_AF-A0AA86N2R0-F1
#
_entry.id   AF-A0AA86N2R0-F1
#
_cell.length_a   1.000
_cell.length_b   1.000
_cell.length_c   1.000
_cell.angle_alpha   90.00
_cell.angle_beta   90.00
_cell.angle_gamma   90.00
#
_symmetry.space_group_name_H-M   'P 1'
#
loop_
_entity.id
_entity.type
_entity.pdbx_description
1 polymer ?
#
loop_
_entity_poly.entity_id
_entity_poly.type
_entity_poly.pdbx_seq_one_letter_code
_entity_poly.pdbx_strand_id
1 'polypeptide(L)'
;MPSLVIALILLLVAAAFALQNTEVVTVQFLLWDYQASLVLIILGATLLGTLLAFLASIGPRLRRAKELRRLESLTKNQEARIRELEAHLQRTAPSAQQADSGGRAMDERE
;
A
#
# COMPACT_ATOMS: atom_id res chain seq x y z
N MET A 1 2.83 29.02 8.92
CA MET A 1 1.47 29.57 9.11
C MET A 1 0.83 30.26 7.88
N PRO A 2 1.19 30.00 6.60
CA PRO A 2 0.42 30.54 5.46
C PRO A 2 -0.85 29.72 5.15
N SER A 3 -0.94 28.49 5.67
CA SER A 3 -1.98 27.51 5.31
C SER A 3 -3.41 27.96 5.69
N LEU A 4 -3.58 28.70 6.79
CA LEU A 4 -4.91 29.15 7.22
C LEU A 4 -5.45 30.28 6.35
N VAL A 5 -4.60 31.23 5.97
CA VAL A 5 -4.98 32.33 5.07
C VAL A 5 -5.36 31.79 3.70
N ILE A 6 -4.57 30.84 3.17
CA ILE A 6 -4.86 30.17 1.89
C ILE A 6 -6.18 29.39 1.98
N ALA A 7 -6.40 28.64 3.07
CA ALA A 7 -7.65 27.92 3.28
C ALA A 7 -8.87 28.87 3.36
N LEU A 8 -8.72 30.03 4.00
CA LEU A 8 -9.77 31.04 4.10
C LEU A 8 -10.11 31.64 2.73
N ILE A 9 -9.09 31.95 1.93
CA ILE A 9 -9.26 32.44 0.56
C ILE A 9 -9.98 31.39 -0.30
N LEU A 10 -9.55 30.13 -0.22
CA LEU A 10 -10.21 29.04 -0.95
C LEU A 10 -11.66 28.84 -0.50
N LEU A 11 -11.94 28.96 0.80
CA LEU A 11 -13.30 28.88 1.33
C LEU A 11 -14.18 30.00 0.77
N LEU A 12 -13.67 31.24 0.71
CA LEU A 12 -14.40 32.38 0.13
C LEU A 12 -14.65 32.18 -1.37
N VAL A 13 -13.66 31.69 -2.12
CA VAL A 13 -13.83 31.38 -3.54
C VAL A 13 -14.87 30.28 -3.75
N ALA A 14 -14.85 29.22 -2.94
CA ALA A 14 -15.84 28.15 -2.99
C ALA A 14 -17.26 28.64 -2.63
N ALA A 15 -17.38 29.52 -1.63
CA ALA A 15 -18.65 30.14 -1.26
C ALA A 15 -19.19 31.04 -2.38
N ALA A 16 -18.34 31.87 -2.99
CA ALA A 16 -18.70 32.70 -4.13
C ALA A 16 -19.15 31.85 -5.33
N PHE A 17 -18.42 30.77 -5.63
CA PHE A 17 -18.81 29.79 -6.65
C PHE A 17 -20.19 29.19 -6.36
N ALA A 18 -20.46 28.78 -5.13
CA ALA A 18 -21.74 28.22 -4.75
C ALA A 18 -22.90 29.22 -4.92
N LEU A 19 -22.69 30.48 -4.53
CA LEU A 19 -23.69 31.54 -4.68
C LEU A 19 -23.99 31.86 -6.16
N GLN A 20 -22.96 31.90 -7.00
CA GLN A 20 -23.11 32.15 -8.44
C GLN A 20 -23.77 30.96 -9.17
N ASN A 21 -23.55 29.74 -8.70
CA ASN A 21 -24.09 28.51 -9.30
C ASN A 21 -25.37 28.01 -8.60
N THR A 22 -26.22 28.95 -8.16
CA THR A 22 -27.54 28.69 -7.59
C THR A 22 -28.62 28.44 -8.64
N GLU A 23 -28.29 28.57 -9.92
CA GLU A 23 -29.19 28.29 -11.05
C GLU A 23 -29.76 26.88 -10.94
N VAL A 24 -31.09 26.80 -10.99
CA VAL A 24 -31.83 25.54 -10.91
C VAL A 24 -31.86 24.91 -12.30
N VAL A 25 -31.36 23.68 -12.37
CA VAL A 25 -31.30 22.88 -13.61
C VAL A 25 -32.18 21.65 -13.45
N THR A 26 -32.91 21.32 -14.52
CA THR A 26 -33.70 20.09 -14.60
C THR A 26 -32.84 18.94 -15.11
N VAL A 27 -32.56 17.98 -14.24
CA VAL A 27 -31.92 16.71 -14.60
C VAL A 27 -32.99 15.74 -15.06
N GLN A 28 -32.94 15.33 -16.32
CA GLN A 28 -33.80 14.28 -16.86
C GLN A 28 -33.07 12.95 -16.79
N PHE A 29 -33.61 12.01 -16.02
CA PHE A 29 -33.05 10.68 -15.82
C PHE A 29 -34.06 9.60 -16.22
N LEU A 30 -33.87 9.04 -17.42
CA LEU A 30 -34.63 7.94 -18.02
C LEU A 30 -36.16 8.19 -18.12
N LEU A 31 -36.88 8.11 -16.99
CA LEU A 31 -38.33 8.30 -16.89
C LEU A 31 -38.71 9.43 -15.92
N TRP A 32 -37.76 10.01 -15.19
CA TRP A 32 -38.00 10.96 -14.10
C TRP A 32 -37.23 12.25 -14.36
N ASP A 33 -37.80 13.39 -14.00
CA ASP A 33 -37.11 14.67 -13.96
C ASP A 33 -36.98 15.16 -12.52
N TYR A 34 -35.88 15.83 -12.23
CA TYR A 34 -35.60 16.40 -10.92
C TYR A 34 -34.92 17.76 -11.06
N GLN A 35 -35.35 18.73 -10.27
CA GLN A 35 -34.84 20.09 -10.30
C GLN A 35 -33.98 20.35 -9.07
N ALA A 36 -32.73 20.74 -9.29
CA ALA A 36 -31.81 21.12 -8.23
C ALA A 36 -30.83 22.18 -8.75
N SER A 37 -30.19 22.91 -7.84
CA SER A 37 -29.14 23.84 -8.24
C SER A 37 -27.93 23.09 -8.80
N LEU A 38 -27.26 23.69 -9.79
CA LEU A 38 -26.08 23.10 -10.43
C LEU A 38 -25.01 22.69 -9.43
N VAL A 39 -24.76 23.53 -8.41
CA VAL A 39 -23.79 23.25 -7.36
C VAL A 39 -24.14 21.98 -6.56
N LEU A 40 -25.43 21.76 -6.24
CA LEU A 40 -25.87 20.57 -5.52
C LEU A 40 -25.71 19.31 -6.36
N ILE A 41 -25.99 19.40 -7.66
CA ILE A 41 -25.81 18.29 -8.60
C ILE A 41 -24.33 17.89 -8.67
N ILE A 42 -23.43 18.86 -8.86
CA ILE A 42 -21.98 18.61 -8.95
C ILE A 42 -21.45 18.02 -7.63
N LEU A 43 -21.81 18.61 -6.48
CA LEU A 43 -21.38 18.12 -5.17
C LEU A 43 -21.91 16.70 -4.92
N GLY A 44 -23.19 16.46 -5.15
CA GLY A 44 -23.82 15.15 -4.97
C GLY A 44 -23.19 14.08 -5.85
N ALA A 45 -23.01 14.35 -7.15
CA ALA A 45 -22.38 13.41 -8.07
C ALA A 45 -20.92 13.12 -7.70
N THR A 46 -20.16 14.15 -7.29
CA THR A 46 -18.76 14.01 -6.87
C THR A 46 -18.64 13.20 -5.58
N LEU A 47 -19.51 13.46 -4.60
CA LEU A 47 -19.54 12.71 -3.35
C LEU A 47 -19.90 11.25 -3.60
N LEU A 48 -20.93 10.97 -4.41
CA LEU A 48 -21.30 9.61 -4.78
C LEU A 48 -20.18 8.92 -5.56
N GLY A 49 -19.60 9.57 -6.55
CA GLY A 49 -18.47 9.04 -7.33
C GLY A 49 -17.26 8.71 -6.45
N THR A 50 -16.92 9.61 -5.52
CA THR A 50 -15.83 9.41 -4.56
C THR A 50 -16.13 8.25 -3.60
N LEU A 51 -17.37 8.16 -3.11
CA LEU A 51 -17.79 7.07 -2.23
C LEU A 51 -17.72 5.72 -2.95
N LEU A 52 -18.17 5.64 -4.20
CA LEU A 52 -18.08 4.45 -5.03
C LEU A 52 -16.62 4.06 -5.31
N ALA A 53 -15.77 5.03 -5.67
CA ALA A 53 -14.35 4.80 -5.88
C ALA A 53 -13.63 4.33 -4.59
N PHE A 54 -13.97 4.94 -3.46
CA PHE A 54 -13.47 4.52 -2.15
C PHE A 54 -13.84 3.08 -1.85
N LEU A 55 -15.12 2.72 -2.01
CA LEU A 55 -15.64 1.38 -1.76
C LEU A 55 -14.99 0.34 -2.69
N ALA A 56 -14.87 0.67 -3.98
CA ALA A 56 -14.15 -0.16 -4.95
C ALA A 56 -12.67 -0.38 -4.57
N SER A 57 -12.04 0.59 -3.90
CA SER A 57 -10.64 0.48 -3.49
C SER A 57 -10.39 -0.47 -2.31
N ILE A 58 -11.42 -0.82 -1.52
CA ILE A 58 -11.27 -1.65 -0.30
C ILE A 58 -10.76 -3.06 -0.65
N GLY A 59 -11.30 -3.69 -1.68
CA GLY A 59 -10.94 -5.05 -2.08
C GLY A 59 -9.44 -5.21 -2.39
N PRO A 60 -8.87 -4.44 -3.33
CA PRO A 60 -7.45 -4.45 -3.64
C PRO A 60 -6.56 -4.11 -2.44
N ARG A 61 -6.96 -3.13 -1.61
CA ARG A 61 -6.22 -2.76 -0.39
C ARG A 61 -6.10 -3.95 0.57
N LEU A 62 -7.19 -4.69 0.77
CA LEU A 62 -7.18 -5.85 1.66
C LEU A 62 -6.31 -6.99 1.11
N ARG A 63 -6.33 -7.22 -0.22
CA ARG A 63 -5.45 -8.20 -0.87
C ARG A 63 -3.97 -7.83 -0.69
N ARG A 64 -3.62 -6.58 -0.95
CA ARG A 64 -2.26 -6.06 -0.75
C ARG A 64 -1.81 -6.18 0.70
N ALA A 65 -2.69 -5.88 1.66
CA ALA A 65 -2.37 -6.03 3.09
C ALA A 65 -2.09 -7.49 3.48
N LYS A 66 -2.84 -8.45 2.94
CA LYS A 66 -2.56 -9.88 3.15
C LYS A 66 -1.26 -10.32 2.49
N GLU A 67 -1.00 -9.83 1.28
CA GLU A 67 0.21 -10.13 0.52
C GLU A 67 1.47 -9.60 1.23
N LEU A 68 1.42 -8.37 1.77
CA LEU A 68 2.49 -7.81 2.60
C LEU A 68 2.83 -8.72 3.79
N ARG A 69 1.81 -9.15 4.55
CA ARG A 69 2.03 -10.07 5.67
C ARG A 69 2.61 -11.42 5.25
N ARG A 70 2.22 -11.93 4.08
CA ARG A 70 2.75 -13.17 3.52
C ARG A 70 4.20 -13.00 3.08
N LEU A 71 4.55 -11.89 2.42
CA LEU A 71 5.92 -11.59 2.04
C LEU A 71 6.80 -11.46 3.29
N GLU A 72 6.37 -10.73 4.31
CA GLU A 72 7.10 -10.59 5.57
C GLU A 72 7.36 -11.94 6.26
N SER A 73 6.37 -12.85 6.27
CA SER A 73 6.55 -14.18 6.87
C SER A 73 7.51 -15.06 6.07
N LEU A 74 7.47 -14.96 4.73
CA LEU A 74 8.41 -15.67 3.85
C LEU A 74 9.84 -15.17 4.06
N THR A 75 10.06 -13.85 4.12
CA THR A 75 11.39 -13.27 4.39
C THR A 75 11.95 -13.76 5.71
N LYS A 76 11.16 -13.71 6.80
CA LYS A 76 11.59 -14.19 8.13
C LYS A 76 11.97 -15.67 8.13
N ASN A 77 11.19 -16.50 7.43
CA ASN A 77 11.47 -17.93 7.33
C ASN A 77 12.74 -18.20 6.51
N GLN A 78 12.93 -17.49 5.40
CA GLN A 78 14.15 -17.58 4.60
C GLN A 78 15.39 -17.19 5.41
N GLU A 79 15.34 -16.10 6.17
CA GLU A 79 16.43 -15.70 7.09
C GLU A 79 16.73 -16.77 8.14
N ALA A 80 15.71 -17.41 8.70
CA ALA A 80 15.88 -18.51 9.65
C ALA A 80 16.58 -19.72 9.00
N ARG A 81 16.17 -20.09 7.78
CA ARG A 81 16.81 -21.19 7.03
C ARG A 81 18.26 -20.87 6.66
N ILE A 82 18.56 -19.63 6.26
CA ILE A 82 19.95 -19.22 5.98
C ILE A 82 20.81 -19.40 7.23
N ARG A 83 20.35 -18.92 8.40
CA ARG A 83 21.07 -19.10 9.68
C ARG A 83 21.26 -20.57 10.06
N GLU A 84 20.25 -21.42 9.84
CA GLU A 84 20.35 -22.86 10.10
C GLU A 84 21.38 -23.53 9.18
N LEU A 85 21.34 -23.23 7.88
CA LEU A 85 22.30 -23.77 6.91
C LEU A 85 23.73 -23.31 7.23
N GLU A 86 23.94 -22.05 7.58
CA GLU A 86 25.24 -21.53 8.02
C GLU A 86 25.75 -22.25 9.27
N ALA A 87 24.88 -22.49 10.26
CA ALA A 87 25.22 -23.26 11.46
C ALA A 87 25.57 -24.72 11.15
N HIS A 88 24.88 -25.36 10.20
CA HIS A 88 25.21 -26.71 9.73
C HIS A 88 26.56 -26.75 9.01
N LEU A 89 26.83 -25.81 8.11
CA LEU A 89 28.13 -25.72 7.43
C LEU A 89 29.28 -25.51 8.44
N GLN A 90 29.10 -24.66 9.46
CA GLN A 90 30.09 -24.49 10.52
C GLN A 90 30.29 -25.73 11.41
N ARG A 91 29.28 -26.60 11.52
CA ARG A 91 29.39 -27.88 12.26
C ARG A 91 30.00 -29.00 11.42
N THR A 92 29.84 -28.99 10.10
CA THR A 92 30.36 -30.02 9.20
C THR A 92 31.75 -29.68 8.63
N ALA A 93 32.10 -28.38 8.51
CA ALA A 93 33.43 -27.92 8.12
C ALA A 93 34.61 -28.31 9.06
N PRO A 94 34.46 -28.49 10.39
CA PRO A 94 35.54 -28.95 11.26
C PRO A 94 36.04 -30.35 10.87
N SER A 95 35.18 -31.17 10.26
CA SER A 95 35.50 -32.53 9.82
C SER A 95 36.35 -32.58 8.55
N ALA A 96 36.29 -31.56 7.69
CA ALA A 96 37.12 -31.49 6.48
C ALA A 96 38.56 -31.06 6.80
N GLN A 97 38.75 -30.23 7.83
CA GLN A 97 40.08 -29.75 8.25
C GLN A 97 40.83 -30.79 9.10
N GLN A 98 40.11 -31.68 9.80
CA GLN A 98 40.72 -32.81 10.51
C GLN A 98 41.17 -33.95 9.57
N ALA A 99 40.50 -34.14 8.43
CA ALA A 99 40.92 -35.13 7.42
C ALA A 99 42.22 -34.73 6.69
N ASP A 100 42.45 -33.43 6.46
CA ASP A 100 43.68 -32.92 5.82
C ASP A 100 44.90 -32.96 6.78
N SER A 101 44.69 -32.76 8.09
CA SER A 101 45.76 -32.91 9.09
C SER A 101 46.18 -34.37 9.35
N GLY A 102 45.28 -35.33 9.12
CA GLY A 102 45.59 -36.76 9.26
C GLY A 102 46.41 -37.33 8.08
N GLY A 103 46.22 -36.77 6.87
CA GLY A 103 46.98 -37.17 5.68
C GLY A 103 48.41 -36.61 5.68
N ARG A 104 48.61 -35.36 6.09
CA ARG A 104 49.94 -34.72 6.15
C ARG A 104 50.86 -35.30 7.23
N ALA A 105 50.32 -35.73 8.37
CA ALA A 105 51.13 -36.34 9.43
C ALA A 105 51.64 -37.76 9.10
N MET A 106 51.05 -38.42 8.09
CA MET A 106 51.49 -39.71 7.58
C MET A 106 52.62 -39.55 6.54
N ASP A 107 52.63 -38.44 5.79
CA ASP A 107 53.59 -38.12 4.72
C ASP A 107 54.96 -37.64 5.27
N GLU A 108 55.02 -37.11 6.50
CA GLU A 108 56.27 -36.68 7.15
C GLU A 108 57.06 -37.81 7.85
N ARG A 109 56.63 -39.08 7.73
CA ARG A 109 57.27 -40.23 8.39
C ARG A 109 58.03 -41.19 7.46
N GLU A 110 58.14 -40.92 6.17
CA GLU A 110 59.02 -41.63 5.22
C GLU A 110 60.32 -40.86 4.94
#